data_AF-V5YN31-F1
#
_entry.id   AF-V5YN31-F1
#
_cell.length_a   1.000
_cell.length_b   1.000
_cell.length_c   1.000
_cell.angle_alpha   90.00
_cell.angle_beta   90.00
_cell.angle_gamma   90.00
#
_symmetry.space_group_name_H-M   'P 1'
#
loop_
_entity.id
_entity.type
_entity.pdbx_description
1 polymer ?
#
loop_
_entity_poly.entity_id
_entity_poly.type
_entity_poly.pdbx_seq_one_letter_code
_entity_poly.pdbx_strand_id
1 'polypeptide(L)'
;MGKKVKPTEWKCRDEIAFDRLISAIGARHTVAVVRAKRSWEIDRFSVDECDFTVNIILEMGMSDRLNIEVNYWRDKIIVRPLESQVEEAITRVVEFVDHAVALTREMRKGRNIRVVQ
;
A
#
# COMPACT_ATOMS: atom_id res chain seq x y z
N MET A 1 2.54 -7.46 -37.94
CA MET A 1 3.38 -7.83 -36.77
C MET A 1 3.33 -6.69 -35.76
N GLY A 2 2.48 -6.79 -34.74
CA GLY A 2 2.40 -5.78 -33.69
C GLY A 2 3.67 -5.83 -32.83
N LYS A 3 4.46 -4.75 -32.83
CA LYS A 3 5.61 -4.63 -31.93
C LYS A 3 5.07 -4.72 -30.50
N LYS A 4 5.39 -5.82 -29.79
CA LYS A 4 5.16 -5.91 -28.34
C LYS A 4 5.99 -4.81 -27.71
N VAL A 5 5.34 -3.72 -27.31
CA VAL A 5 5.97 -2.65 -26.53
C VAL A 5 6.46 -3.32 -25.25
N LYS A 6 7.78 -3.51 -25.11
CA LYS A 6 8.35 -3.91 -23.82
C LYS A 6 7.85 -2.88 -22.80
N PRO A 7 7.28 -3.30 -21.66
CA PRO A 7 7.04 -2.38 -20.57
C PRO A 7 8.35 -1.60 -20.35
N THR A 8 8.28 -0.27 -20.36
CA THR A 8 9.42 0.53 -19.95
C THR A 8 9.87 0.02 -18.59
N GLU A 9 11.17 -0.15 -18.35
CA GLU A 9 11.71 -0.69 -17.08
C GLU A 9 11.09 -0.01 -15.84
N TRP A 10 10.62 1.23 -16.00
CA TRP A 10 9.87 2.02 -15.03
C TRP A 10 8.56 1.37 -14.55
N LYS A 11 7.78 0.78 -15.45
CA LYS A 11 6.50 0.12 -15.14
C LYS A 11 6.66 -1.25 -14.48
N CYS A 12 7.85 -1.84 -14.53
CA CYS A 12 8.07 -3.13 -13.86
C CYS A 12 8.43 -2.92 -12.38
N ARG A 13 9.01 -1.78 -11.99
CA ARG A 13 9.56 -1.60 -10.64
C ARG A 13 8.50 -1.27 -9.60
N ASP A 14 7.61 -0.33 -9.92
CA ASP A 14 6.43 0.02 -9.12
C ASP A 14 5.48 -1.18 -8.97
N GLU A 15 5.24 -1.92 -10.05
CA GLU A 15 4.46 -3.16 -10.03
C GLU A 15 5.07 -4.22 -9.10
N ILE A 16 6.38 -4.47 -9.20
CA ILE A 16 7.06 -5.43 -8.31
C ILE A 16 6.99 -4.97 -6.85
N ALA A 17 7.22 -3.69 -6.57
CA ALA A 17 7.15 -3.15 -5.21
C ALA A 17 5.73 -3.27 -4.64
N PHE A 18 4.71 -3.01 -5.45
CA PHE A 18 3.32 -3.19 -5.08
C PHE A 18 3.01 -4.66 -4.76
N ASP A 19 3.38 -5.60 -5.64
CA ASP A 19 3.11 -7.02 -5.45
C ASP A 19 3.79 -7.57 -4.19
N ARG A 20 5.02 -7.12 -3.91
CA ARG A 20 5.73 -7.46 -2.66
C ARG A 20 5.03 -6.90 -1.43
N LEU A 21 4.57 -5.64 -1.49
CA LEU A 21 3.81 -5.03 -0.41
C LEU A 21 2.52 -5.80 -0.11
N ILE A 22 1.71 -6.08 -1.13
CA ILE A 22 0.46 -6.83 -0.97
C ILE A 22 0.72 -8.24 -0.45
N SER A 23 1.77 -8.92 -0.93
CA SER A 23 2.17 -10.23 -0.43
C SER A 23 2.54 -10.20 1.05
N ALA A 24 3.29 -9.17 1.48
CA ALA A 24 3.69 -9.00 2.88
C ALA A 24 2.49 -8.73 3.80
N ILE A 25 1.52 -7.91 3.36
CA ILE A 25 0.28 -7.68 4.10
C ILE A 25 -0.58 -8.97 4.12
N GLY A 26 -0.69 -9.65 2.99
CA GLY A 26 -1.47 -10.88 2.83
C GLY A 26 -0.94 -12.08 3.62
N ALA A 27 0.34 -12.06 4.01
CA ALA A 27 0.89 -13.06 4.93
C ALA A 27 0.31 -12.96 6.35
N ARG A 28 -0.32 -11.83 6.70
CA ARG A 28 -0.80 -11.52 8.06
C ARG A 28 -2.29 -11.23 8.13
N HIS A 29 -2.88 -10.77 7.03
CA HIS A 29 -4.26 -10.29 6.96
C HIS A 29 -4.99 -10.82 5.73
N THR A 30 -6.32 -10.73 5.75
CA THR A 30 -7.10 -10.93 4.51
C THR A 30 -7.07 -9.64 3.71
N VAL A 31 -6.59 -9.72 2.46
CA VAL A 31 -6.44 -8.57 1.58
C VAL A 31 -7.31 -8.72 0.32
N ALA A 32 -8.05 -7.68 -0.02
CA ALA A 32 -8.72 -7.53 -1.31
C ALA A 32 -8.14 -6.34 -2.06
N VAL A 33 -7.75 -6.52 -3.33
CA VAL A 33 -7.07 -5.49 -4.12
C VAL A 33 -7.96 -5.02 -5.28
N VAL A 34 -8.03 -3.72 -5.48
CA VAL A 34 -8.61 -3.08 -6.66
C VAL A 34 -7.51 -2.25 -7.33
N ARG A 35 -6.93 -2.83 -8.39
CA ARG A 35 -5.91 -2.16 -9.20
C ARG A 35 -6.54 -1.05 -10.03
N ALA A 36 -5.88 0.10 -10.06
CA ALA A 36 -6.14 1.19 -10.97
C ALA A 36 -6.05 0.71 -12.42
N LYS A 37 -6.92 1.21 -13.30
CA LYS A 37 -6.89 0.84 -14.73
C LYS A 37 -5.83 1.62 -15.49
N ARG A 38 -5.46 2.79 -14.97
CA ARG A 38 -4.48 3.69 -15.59
C ARG A 38 -3.35 3.98 -14.61
N SER A 39 -2.13 4.12 -15.12
CA SER A 39 -0.91 4.31 -14.30
C SER A 39 -0.83 5.63 -13.52
N TRP A 40 -1.80 6.53 -13.67
CA TRP A 40 -1.91 7.80 -12.92
C TRP A 40 -3.04 7.76 -11.89
N GLU A 41 -3.79 6.67 -11.84
CA GLU A 41 -4.82 6.42 -10.83
C GLU A 41 -4.17 5.69 -9.64
N ILE A 42 -4.66 6.00 -8.43
CA ILE A 42 -4.14 5.44 -7.18
C ILE A 42 -4.73 4.04 -6.98
N ASP A 43 -3.88 3.06 -6.69
CA ASP A 43 -4.30 1.71 -6.35
C ASP A 43 -5.01 1.67 -5.00
N ARG A 44 -5.93 0.72 -4.82
CA ARG A 44 -6.66 0.55 -3.56
C ARG A 44 -6.58 -0.89 -3.09
N PHE A 45 -6.46 -1.07 -1.79
CA PHE A 45 -6.58 -2.38 -1.18
C PHE A 45 -7.33 -2.27 0.15
N SER A 46 -8.07 -3.31 0.49
CA SER A 46 -8.82 -3.44 1.73
C SER A 46 -8.20 -4.54 2.57
N VAL A 47 -7.93 -4.26 3.84
CA VAL A 47 -7.31 -5.18 4.81
C VAL A 47 -8.24 -5.30 6.00
N ASP A 48 -8.79 -6.49 6.25
CA ASP A 48 -9.69 -6.73 7.38
C ASP A 48 -10.77 -5.63 7.56
N GLU A 49 -11.40 -5.24 6.45
CA GLU A 49 -12.42 -4.17 6.35
C GLU A 49 -11.92 -2.73 6.59
N CYS A 50 -10.61 -2.51 6.48
CA CYS A 50 -9.99 -1.20 6.46
C CYS A 50 -9.53 -0.87 5.04
N ASP A 51 -10.04 0.21 4.45
CA ASP A 51 -9.71 0.60 3.09
C ASP A 51 -8.50 1.54 3.06
N PHE A 52 -7.52 1.19 2.23
CA PHE A 52 -6.30 1.94 1.99
C PHE A 52 -6.20 2.36 0.54
N THR A 53 -5.58 3.51 0.32
CA THR A 53 -5.10 3.90 -1.02
C THR A 53 -3.58 3.91 -1.02
N VAL A 54 -2.98 3.49 -2.14
CA VAL A 54 -1.54 3.41 -2.28
C VAL A 54 -1.09 3.95 -3.63
N ASN A 55 -0.05 4.76 -3.57
CA ASN A 55 0.61 5.34 -4.71
C ASN A 55 2.10 4.99 -4.64
N ILE A 56 2.57 4.19 -5.59
CA ILE A 56 3.98 3.84 -5.73
C ILE A 56 4.48 4.41 -7.04
N ILE A 57 5.38 5.39 -6.97
CA ILE A 57 5.96 6.04 -8.14
C ILE A 57 7.48 6.07 -8.05
N LEU A 58 8.15 5.95 -9.19
CA LEU A 58 9.57 6.32 -9.31
C LEU A 58 9.67 7.84 -9.27
N GLU A 59 10.57 8.39 -8.43
CA GLU A 59 10.74 9.84 -8.36
C GLU A 59 11.39 10.37 -9.66
N MET A 60 10.72 11.33 -10.31
CA MET A 60 11.23 11.93 -11.54
C MET A 60 12.59 12.59 -11.28
N GLY A 61 13.60 12.21 -12.08
CA GLY A 61 14.98 12.69 -11.93
C GLY A 61 15.86 11.87 -10.98
N MET A 62 15.32 10.83 -10.32
CA MET A 62 16.08 9.89 -9.47
C MET A 62 15.67 8.44 -9.78
N SER A 63 16.39 7.78 -10.69
CA SER A 63 16.02 6.48 -11.27
C SER A 63 15.98 5.31 -10.29
N ASP A 64 16.64 5.44 -9.14
CA ASP A 64 16.80 4.42 -8.11
C ASP A 64 15.93 4.67 -6.87
N ARG A 65 15.16 5.76 -6.84
CA ARG A 65 14.31 6.12 -5.71
C ARG A 65 12.84 5.89 -6.02
N LEU A 66 12.21 5.12 -5.16
CA LEU A 66 10.76 4.96 -5.13
C LEU A 66 10.16 5.91 -4.10
N ASN A 67 8.94 6.34 -4.34
CA ASN A 67 8.07 6.98 -3.37
C ASN A 67 6.85 6.07 -3.18
N ILE A 68 6.72 5.51 -1.98
CA ILE A 68 5.60 4.67 -1.58
C ILE A 68 4.78 5.48 -0.58
N GLU A 69 3.59 5.87 -1.01
CA GLU A 69 2.62 6.59 -0.19
C GLU A 69 1.42 5.67 0.06
N VAL A 70 1.09 5.43 1.33
CA VAL A 70 -0.12 4.71 1.73
C VAL A 70 -0.95 5.60 2.62
N ASN A 71 -2.23 5.76 2.27
CA ASN A 71 -3.18 6.58 3.00
C ASN A 71 -4.26 5.69 3.63
N TYR A 72 -4.64 6.03 4.86
CA TYR A 72 -5.76 5.44 5.60
C TYR A 72 -6.54 6.56 6.29
N TRP A 73 -7.77 6.83 5.83
CA TRP A 73 -8.60 7.91 6.36
C TRP A 73 -7.89 9.28 6.40
N ARG A 74 -7.50 9.78 7.59
CA ARG A 74 -6.75 11.04 7.78
C ARG A 74 -5.25 10.83 7.97
N ASP A 75 -4.84 9.59 8.15
CA ASP A 75 -3.45 9.21 8.38
C ASP A 75 -2.79 8.80 7.07
N LYS A 76 -1.47 9.00 6.99
CA LYS A 76 -0.68 8.53 5.87
C LYS A 76 0.75 8.22 6.28
N ILE A 77 1.35 7.27 5.59
CA ILE A 77 2.77 7.02 5.61
C ILE A 77 3.35 7.29 4.23
N ILE A 78 4.48 8.00 4.20
CA ILE A 78 5.25 8.24 2.99
C ILE A 78 6.67 7.78 3.27
N VAL A 79 7.15 6.81 2.50
CA VAL A 79 8.53 6.34 2.54
C VAL A 79 9.17 6.53 1.17
N ARG A 80 10.44 6.96 1.16
CA ARG A 80 11.19 7.26 -0.06
C ARG A 80 12.45 6.40 -0.16
N PRO A 81 12.32 5.06 -0.26
CA PRO A 81 13.47 4.17 -0.25
C PRO A 81 14.30 4.28 -1.55
N LEU A 82 15.61 4.06 -1.41
CA LEU A 82 16.43 3.59 -2.52
C LEU A 82 16.06 2.13 -2.87
N GLU A 83 16.46 1.67 -4.05
CA GLU A 83 16.22 0.28 -4.50
C GLU A 83 16.68 -0.78 -3.48
N SER A 84 17.82 -0.55 -2.80
CA SER A 84 18.34 -1.45 -1.77
C SER A 84 17.56 -1.44 -0.45
N GLN A 85 16.66 -0.47 -0.26
CA GLN A 85 15.92 -0.25 0.99
C GLN A 85 14.43 -0.57 0.87
N VAL A 86 13.99 -1.13 -0.27
CA VAL A 86 12.58 -1.39 -0.55
C VAL A 86 11.95 -2.32 0.49
N GLU A 87 12.64 -3.38 0.91
CA GLU A 87 12.11 -4.33 1.89
C GLU A 87 11.93 -3.70 3.29
N GLU A 88 12.85 -2.82 3.69
CA GLU A 88 12.75 -2.06 4.94
C GLU A 88 11.56 -1.08 4.87
N ALA A 89 11.40 -0.40 3.74
CA ALA A 89 10.26 0.48 3.51
C ALA A 89 8.93 -0.27 3.52
N ILE A 90 8.85 -1.45 2.89
CA ILE A 90 7.66 -2.31 2.94
C ILE A 90 7.35 -2.70 4.39
N THR A 91 8.36 -3.08 5.17
CA THR A 91 8.17 -3.43 6.60
C THR A 91 7.50 -2.28 7.36
N ARG A 92 7.99 -1.05 7.19
CA ARG A 92 7.40 0.15 7.83
C ARG A 92 5.96 0.42 7.38
N VAL A 93 5.66 0.15 6.12
CA VAL A 93 4.29 0.29 5.58
C VAL A 93 3.36 -0.77 6.16
N VAL A 94 3.83 -2.02 6.28
CA VAL A 94 3.05 -3.11 6.90
C VAL A 94 2.78 -2.78 8.37
N GLU A 95 3.74 -2.27 9.12
CA GLU A 95 3.54 -1.81 10.52
C GLU A 95 2.48 -0.70 10.62
N PHE A 96 2.47 0.25 9.67
CA PHE A 96 1.43 1.27 9.59
C PHE A 96 0.05 0.65 9.34
N VAL A 97 -0.06 -0.33 8.43
CA VAL A 97 -1.31 -1.05 8.15
C VAL A 97 -1.78 -1.83 9.38
N ASP A 98 -0.87 -2.55 10.06
CA ASP A 98 -1.17 -3.29 11.30
C ASP A 98 -1.80 -2.37 12.35
N HIS A 99 -1.19 -1.19 12.55
CA HIS A 99 -1.64 -0.21 13.53
C HIS A 99 -3.03 0.33 13.17
N ALA A 100 -3.26 0.67 11.90
CA ALA A 100 -4.56 1.14 11.42
C ALA A 100 -5.67 0.10 11.60
N VAL A 101 -5.39 -1.18 11.30
CA VAL A 101 -6.34 -2.29 11.50
C VAL A 101 -6.63 -2.50 12.99
N ALA A 102 -5.60 -2.46 13.84
CA ALA A 102 -5.76 -2.61 15.29
C ALA A 102 -6.66 -1.51 15.88
N LEU A 103 -6.37 -0.24 15.57
CA LEU A 103 -7.19 0.90 16.02
C LEU A 103 -8.64 0.78 15.56
N THR A 104 -8.88 0.37 14.32
CA THR A 104 -10.24 0.19 13.79
C THR A 104 -11.02 -0.86 14.57
N ARG A 105 -10.36 -1.99 14.91
CA ARG A 105 -10.97 -3.06 15.71
C ARG A 105 -11.29 -2.58 17.12
N GLU A 106 -10.39 -1.84 17.75
CA GLU A 106 -10.61 -1.26 19.08
C GLU A 106 -11.79 -0.28 19.09
N MET A 107 -11.86 0.64 18.12
CA MET A 107 -12.96 1.59 17.98
C MET A 107 -14.33 0.89 17.77
N ARG A 108 -14.35 -0.28 17.14
CA ARG A 108 -15.57 -1.08 16.98
C ARG A 108 -15.96 -1.80 18.27
N LYS A 109 -14.99 -2.34 19.03
CA LYS A 109 -15.23 -2.94 20.35
C LYS A 109 -15.82 -1.92 21.33
N GLY A 110 -15.29 -0.69 21.35
CA GLY A 110 -15.79 0.39 22.20
C GLY A 110 -17.23 0.84 21.88
N ARG A 111 -17.70 0.64 20.65
CA ARG A 111 -19.08 0.93 20.24
C ARG A 111 -20.11 -0.11 20.70
N ASN A 112 -19.67 -1.27 21.21
CA ASN A 112 -20.55 -2.32 21.76
C ASN A 112 -20.78 -2.19 23.28
N ILE A 113 -20.24 -1.17 23.94
CA ILE A 113 -20.56 -0.88 25.34
C ILE A 113 -21.87 -0.10 25.37
N ARG A 114 -23.01 -0.81 25.44
CA ARG A 114 -24.27 -0.20 25.85
C ARG A 114 -24.11 0.24 27.31
N VAL A 115 -24.00 1.55 27.53
CA VAL A 115 -24.25 2.14 28.84
C VAL A 115 -25.72 1.84 29.14
N VAL A 116 -25.98 0.82 29.94
CA VAL A 116 -27.27 0.63 30.58
C VAL A 116 -27.28 1.62 31.74
N GLN A 117 -27.92 2.78 31.55
CA GLN A 117 -28.33 3.61 32.67
C GLN A 117 -29.57 3.01 33.32
#